data_AF-A0A921EQ80-F1
#
_entry.id   AF-A0A921EQ80-F1
#
_cell.length_a   1.000
_cell.length_b   1.000
_cell.length_c   1.000
_cell.angle_alpha   90.00
_cell.angle_beta   90.00
_cell.angle_gamma   90.00
#
_symmetry.space_group_name_H-M   'P 1'
#
loop_
_entity.id
_entity.type
_entity.pdbx_description
1 polymer ?
#
loop_
_entity_poly.entity_id
_entity_poly.type
_entity_poly.pdbx_seq_one_letter_code
_entity_poly.pdbx_strand_id
1 'polypeptide(L)'
;MNSVTRLAAAATASLLALTACGSPSPAEGDGPTIVTAFYPLQWATEAVLGDTPATVDTLTTPGAEAHDLELTPQQIASLGTADLVVYMTEFQPAVDKAIEQSGAAAVLDAATAVD
;
A
#
# COMPACT_ATOMS: atom_id res chain seq x y z
N MET A 1 44.00 -13.58 1.45
CA MET A 1 42.66 -13.70 0.83
C MET A 1 42.81 -14.10 -0.63
N ASN A 2 42.29 -15.26 -1.01
CA ASN A 2 42.37 -15.75 -2.39
C ASN A 2 41.40 -14.98 -3.29
N SER A 3 41.72 -14.86 -4.57
CA SER A 3 40.92 -14.14 -5.57
C SER A 3 39.47 -14.66 -5.66
N VAL A 4 39.28 -15.94 -5.38
CA VAL A 4 37.96 -16.61 -5.31
C VAL A 4 37.10 -16.06 -4.17
N THR A 5 37.70 -15.79 -3.01
CA THR A 5 36.99 -15.24 -1.84
C THR A 5 36.56 -13.79 -2.06
N ARG A 6 37.30 -13.04 -2.90
CA ARG A 6 36.97 -11.65 -3.26
C ARG A 6 35.82 -11.56 -4.27
N LEU A 7 35.77 -12.46 -5.26
CA LEU A 7 34.67 -12.50 -6.23
C LEU A 7 33.33 -12.88 -5.57
N ALA A 8 33.35 -13.86 -4.67
CA ALA A 8 32.14 -14.28 -3.95
C ALA A 8 31.54 -13.13 -3.12
N ALA A 9 32.38 -12.35 -2.41
CA ALA A 9 31.92 -11.23 -1.62
C ALA A 9 31.31 -10.09 -2.47
N ALA A 10 31.87 -9.80 -3.64
CA ALA A 10 31.37 -8.77 -4.54
C ALA A 10 30.01 -9.14 -5.17
N ALA A 11 29.81 -10.42 -5.51
CA ALA A 11 28.54 -10.90 -6.04
C ALA A 11 27.41 -10.78 -5.00
N THR A 12 27.66 -11.21 -3.76
CA THR A 12 26.67 -11.11 -2.68
C THR A 12 26.30 -9.66 -2.35
N ALA A 13 27.27 -8.74 -2.34
CA ALA A 13 27.01 -7.32 -2.11
C ALA A 13 26.13 -6.69 -3.21
N SER A 14 26.32 -7.13 -4.46
CA SER A 14 25.55 -6.64 -5.61
C SER A 14 24.09 -7.10 -5.54
N LEU A 15 23.86 -8.35 -5.14
CA LEU A 15 22.51 -8.91 -4.92
C LEU A 15 21.75 -8.18 -3.81
N LEU A 16 22.42 -7.85 -2.70
CA LEU A 16 21.83 -7.10 -1.58
C LEU A 16 21.48 -5.65 -1.94
N ALA A 17 22.27 -5.02 -2.83
CA ALA A 17 21.98 -3.67 -3.31
C ALA A 17 20.72 -3.61 -4.18
N LEU A 18 20.40 -4.69 -4.91
CA LEU A 18 19.18 -4.76 -5.74
C LEU A 18 17.91 -4.90 -4.90
N THR A 19 17.95 -5.58 -3.76
CA THR A 19 16.79 -5.74 -2.87
C THR A 19 16.52 -4.50 -2.00
N ALA A 20 17.48 -3.58 -1.89
CA ALA A 20 17.39 -2.41 -1.00
C ALA A 20 16.45 -1.31 -1.52
N CYS A 21 16.07 -1.32 -2.79
CA CYS A 21 15.08 -0.39 -3.36
C CYS A 21 13.65 -0.94 -3.33
N GLY A 22 13.48 -2.22 -2.96
CA GLY A 22 12.17 -2.81 -2.70
C GLY A 22 11.77 -2.48 -1.27
N SER A 23 10.83 -1.56 -1.10
CA SER A 23 10.05 -1.52 0.15
C SER A 23 9.44 -2.91 0.38
N PRO A 24 9.34 -3.38 1.63
CA PRO A 24 8.77 -4.69 1.92
C PRO A 24 7.39 -4.77 1.26
N SER A 25 7.22 -5.69 0.30
CA SER A 25 5.89 -6.10 -0.10
C SER A 25 5.20 -6.66 1.14
N PRO A 26 3.92 -6.32 1.38
CA PRO A 26 3.16 -7.00 2.41
C PRO A 26 3.32 -8.50 2.18
N ALA A 27 3.61 -9.25 3.25
CA ALA A 27 3.61 -10.69 3.15
C ALA A 27 2.26 -11.12 2.57
N GLU A 28 2.25 -12.05 1.61
CA GLU A 28 1.02 -12.69 1.14
C GLU A 28 0.36 -13.37 2.35
N GLY A 29 -0.50 -12.61 3.04
CA GLY A 29 -1.33 -13.08 4.12
C GLY A 29 -2.42 -13.96 3.53
N ASP A 30 -2.85 -14.95 4.29
CA ASP A 30 -3.99 -15.79 3.94
C ASP A 30 -5.28 -14.93 4.03
N GLY A 31 -5.57 -14.07 3.06
CA GLY A 31 -6.70 -13.11 3.15
C GLY A 31 -6.68 -12.01 2.07
N PRO A 32 -7.75 -11.19 1.98
CA PRO A 32 -7.84 -10.12 0.99
C PRO A 32 -6.82 -9.01 1.25
N THR A 33 -6.39 -8.34 0.17
CA THR A 33 -5.57 -7.12 0.25
C THR A 33 -6.48 -5.90 0.19
N ILE A 34 -6.46 -5.11 1.26
CA ILE A 34 -7.27 -3.90 1.42
C ILE A 34 -6.35 -2.68 1.47
N VAL A 35 -6.59 -1.72 0.58
CA VAL A 35 -5.88 -0.44 0.57
C VAL A 35 -6.82 0.63 1.10
N THR A 36 -6.37 1.40 2.08
CA THR A 36 -7.13 2.49 2.68
C THR A 36 -6.48 3.83 2.37
N ALA A 37 -7.27 4.89 2.26
CA ALA A 37 -6.73 6.17 1.84
C ALA A 37 -5.94 6.88 2.96
N PHE A 38 -6.44 6.85 4.19
CA PHE A 38 -5.84 7.52 5.36
C PHE A 38 -6.17 6.82 6.68
N TYR A 39 -5.44 7.15 7.73
CA TYR A 39 -5.40 6.38 9.00
C TYR A 39 -6.77 6.10 9.66
N PRO A 40 -7.69 7.07 9.82
CA PRO A 40 -9.05 6.79 10.28
C PRO A 40 -9.77 5.65 9.54
N LEU A 41 -9.62 5.56 8.22
CA LEU A 41 -10.20 4.47 7.43
C LEU A 41 -9.44 3.17 7.61
N GLN A 42 -8.11 3.22 7.71
CA GLN A 42 -7.28 2.05 8.07
C GLN A 42 -7.74 1.44 9.39
N TRP A 43 -7.80 2.27 10.44
CA TRP A 43 -8.20 1.84 11.78
C TRP A 43 -9.62 1.29 11.81
N ALA A 44 -10.57 1.94 11.13
CA ALA A 44 -11.95 1.45 11.06
C ALA A 44 -12.03 0.10 10.34
N THR A 45 -11.25 -0.08 9.27
CA THR A 45 -11.15 -1.33 8.52
C THR A 45 -10.59 -2.45 9.40
N GLU A 46 -9.46 -2.22 10.07
CA GLU A 46 -8.85 -3.16 11.00
C GLU A 46 -9.79 -3.52 12.16
N ALA A 47 -10.50 -2.53 12.72
CA ALA A 47 -11.45 -2.75 13.79
C ALA A 47 -12.64 -3.63 13.38
N VAL A 48 -13.12 -3.51 12.13
CA VAL A 48 -14.19 -4.36 11.58
C VAL A 48 -13.69 -5.77 11.28
N LEU A 49 -12.46 -5.90 10.77
CA LEU A 49 -11.86 -7.21 10.49
C LEU A 49 -11.67 -8.04 11.76
N GLY A 50 -11.28 -7.41 12.87
CA GLY A 50 -10.97 -8.10 14.13
C GLY A 50 -9.85 -9.13 13.91
N ASP A 51 -10.13 -10.40 14.19
CA ASP A 51 -9.18 -11.51 13.98
C ASP A 51 -9.22 -12.09 12.56
N THR A 52 -10.05 -11.54 11.66
CA THR A 52 -10.14 -12.00 10.27
C THR A 52 -8.83 -11.73 9.54
N PRO A 53 -8.17 -12.76 8.97
CA PRO A 53 -6.95 -12.56 8.21
C PRO A 53 -7.17 -11.66 6.99
N ALA A 54 -6.40 -10.57 6.90
CA ALA A 54 -6.33 -9.68 5.76
C ALA A 54 -5.04 -8.84 5.82
N THR A 55 -4.62 -8.32 4.68
CA THR A 55 -3.58 -7.29 4.61
C THR A 55 -4.27 -5.94 4.51
N VAL A 56 -3.95 -5.00 5.40
CA VAL A 56 -4.50 -3.63 5.38
C VAL A 56 -3.37 -2.62 5.27
N ASP A 57 -3.27 -1.98 4.11
CA ASP A 57 -2.31 -0.90 3.85
C ASP A 57 -3.00 0.47 3.83
N THR A 58 -2.21 1.54 4.02
CA THR A 58 -2.68 2.94 3.91
C THR A 58 -1.85 3.71 2.89
N LEU A 59 -2.51 4.51 2.05
CA LEU A 59 -1.85 5.42 1.11
C LEU A 59 -1.19 6.59 1.84
N THR A 60 -1.77 7.04 2.95
CA THR A 60 -1.19 8.13 3.75
C THR A 60 -0.28 7.56 4.82
N THR A 61 1.02 7.87 4.72
CA THR A 61 2.02 7.49 5.73
C THR A 61 1.65 8.08 7.10
N PRO A 62 1.85 7.35 8.23
CA PRO A 62 1.59 7.88 9.56
C PRO A 62 2.28 9.23 9.82
N GLY A 63 1.51 10.21 10.29
CA GLY A 63 1.98 11.57 10.58
C GLY A 63 2.16 12.48 9.36
N ALA A 64 1.93 11.99 8.14
CA ALA A 64 1.84 12.85 6.97
C ALA A 64 0.50 13.61 6.96
N GLU A 65 0.50 14.79 6.32
CA GLU A 65 -0.73 15.52 6.01
C GLU A 65 -1.52 14.69 4.98
N ALA A 66 -2.82 14.50 5.24
CA ALA A 66 -3.63 13.57 4.47
C ALA A 66 -4.23 14.23 3.22
N HIS A 67 -4.70 15.47 3.30
CA HIS A 67 -5.37 16.16 2.19
C HIS A 67 -4.46 16.43 0.99
N ASP A 68 -3.21 16.80 1.25
CA ASP A 68 -2.18 17.16 0.27
C ASP A 68 -1.31 15.96 -0.15
N LEU A 69 -1.87 14.74 -0.07
CA LEU A 69 -1.16 13.52 -0.47
C LEU A 69 -0.82 13.53 -1.96
N GLU A 70 0.47 13.35 -2.26
CA GLU A 70 0.93 13.00 -3.61
C GLU A 70 1.18 11.48 -3.68
N LEU A 71 0.55 10.81 -4.64
CA LEU A 71 0.69 9.36 -4.80
C LEU A 71 1.99 8.99 -5.52
N THR A 72 2.72 8.04 -4.96
CA THR A 72 3.85 7.40 -5.63
C THR A 72 3.37 6.43 -6.71
N PRO A 73 4.18 6.12 -7.73
CA PRO A 73 3.84 5.10 -8.72
C PRO A 73 3.50 3.73 -8.11
N GLN A 74 4.13 3.36 -7.00
CA GLN A 74 3.87 2.12 -6.28
C GLN A 74 2.50 2.11 -5.63
N GLN A 75 2.09 3.22 -5.03
CA GLN A 75 0.75 3.38 -4.46
C GLN A 75 -0.33 3.34 -5.54
N ILE A 76 -0.07 3.94 -6.71
CA ILE A 76 -0.98 3.82 -7.86
C ILE A 76 -1.09 2.36 -8.30
N ALA A 77 0.03 1.64 -8.36
CA ALA A 77 0.02 0.22 -8.72
C ALA A 77 -0.72 -0.65 -7.69
N SER A 78 -0.58 -0.36 -6.39
CA SER A 78 -1.24 -1.14 -5.33
C SER A 78 -2.76 -1.01 -5.38
N LEU A 79 -3.29 0.14 -5.84
CA LEU A 79 -4.73 0.31 -6.07
C LEU A 79 -5.28 -0.68 -7.11
N GLY A 80 -4.51 -0.99 -8.15
CA GLY A 80 -4.94 -1.92 -9.21
C GLY A 80 -4.79 -3.40 -8.86
N THR A 81 -4.10 -3.72 -7.77
CA THR A 81 -3.97 -5.09 -7.27
C THR A 81 -4.79 -5.34 -6.00
N ALA A 82 -5.47 -4.32 -5.47
CA ALA A 82 -6.27 -4.44 -4.26
C ALA A 82 -7.59 -5.17 -4.52
N ASP A 83 -7.97 -6.04 -3.58
CA ASP A 83 -9.30 -6.66 -3.55
C ASP A 83 -10.37 -5.64 -3.11
N LEU A 84 -9.98 -4.68 -2.27
CA LEU A 84 -10.82 -3.58 -1.82
C LEU A 84 -9.99 -2.31 -1.64
N VAL A 85 -10.52 -1.19 -2.14
CA VAL A 85 -10.04 0.15 -1.76
C VAL A 85 -11.09 0.86 -0.92
N VAL A 86 -10.70 1.39 0.24
CA VAL A 86 -11.56 2.20 1.12
C VAL A 86 -11.05 3.64 1.12
N TYR A 87 -11.84 4.56 0.59
CA TYR A 87 -11.48 5.98 0.48
C TYR A 87 -12.66 6.87 0.85
N MET A 88 -12.46 8.19 0.74
CA MET A 88 -13.52 9.18 0.94
C MET A 88 -13.44 10.21 -0.18
N THR A 89 -14.47 10.29 -1.01
CA THR A 89 -14.52 11.25 -2.13
C THR A 89 -14.41 12.69 -1.60
N GLU A 90 -13.76 13.57 -2.38
CA GLU A 90 -13.51 14.99 -2.06
C GLU A 90 -12.54 15.25 -0.89
N PHE A 91 -11.94 14.22 -0.30
CA PHE A 91 -10.97 14.39 0.78
C PHE A 91 -9.53 14.53 0.29
N GLN A 92 -9.15 13.71 -0.69
CA GLN A 92 -7.80 13.58 -1.23
C GLN A 92 -7.83 13.63 -2.76
N PRO A 93 -7.60 14.80 -3.40
CA PRO A 93 -7.76 14.96 -4.85
C PRO A 93 -6.89 14.01 -5.69
N ALA A 94 -5.72 13.61 -5.20
CA ALA A 94 -4.87 12.63 -5.87
C ALA A 94 -5.46 11.21 -5.82
N VAL A 95 -6.08 10.84 -4.70
CA VAL A 95 -6.74 9.54 -4.52
C VAL A 95 -7.99 9.46 -5.38
N ASP A 96 -8.82 10.51 -5.39
CA ASP A 96 -10.04 10.58 -6.22
C ASP A 96 -9.73 10.28 -7.69
N LYS A 97 -8.70 10.96 -8.25
CA LYS A 97 -8.25 10.73 -9.62
C LYS A 97 -7.69 9.33 -9.85
N ALA A 98 -6.96 8.80 -8.87
CA ALA A 98 -6.37 7.47 -8.99
C ALA A 98 -7.43 6.36 -8.95
N ILE A 99 -8.50 6.54 -8.17
CA ILE A 99 -9.63 5.59 -8.10
C ILE A 99 -10.30 5.42 -9.47
N GLU A 100 -10.53 6.51 -10.21
CA GLU A 100 -11.11 6.49 -11.57
C GLU A 100 -10.35 5.58 -12.54
N GLN A 101 -9.06 5.35 -12.28
CA GLN A 101 -8.14 4.62 -13.14
C GLN A 101 -7.60 3.34 -12.47
N SER A 102 -8.01 3.06 -11.23
CA SER A 102 -7.37 2.05 -10.38
C SER A 102 -7.51 0.64 -10.94
N GLY A 103 -8.70 0.27 -11.43
CA GLY A 103 -8.99 -1.13 -11.78
C GLY A 103 -9.15 -2.05 -10.57
N ALA A 104 -9.30 -1.49 -9.36
CA ALA A 104 -9.55 -2.24 -8.13
C ALA A 104 -10.78 -3.15 -8.27
N ALA A 105 -10.75 -4.32 -7.63
CA ALA A 105 -11.87 -5.27 -7.71
C ALA A 105 -13.15 -4.74 -7.03
N ALA A 106 -12.99 -4.01 -5.93
CA ALA A 106 -14.06 -3.30 -5.25
C ALA A 106 -13.56 -1.96 -4.69
N VAL A 107 -14.45 -0.97 -4.64
CA VAL A 107 -14.19 0.36 -4.07
C VAL A 107 -15.33 0.73 -3.13
N LEU A 108 -14.98 1.18 -1.93
CA LEU A 108 -15.90 1.68 -0.91
C LEU A 108 -15.61 3.16 -0.64
N ASP A 109 -16.58 4.02 -0.96
CA ASP A 109 -16.54 5.44 -0.62
C ASP A 109 -17.25 5.69 0.71
N ALA A 110 -16.47 5.99 1.74
CA ALA A 110 -16.97 6.27 3.08
C ALA A 110 -17.81 7.57 3.14
N ALA A 111 -17.66 8.50 2.21
CA ALA A 111 -18.48 9.72 2.16
C ALA A 111 -19.97 9.40 1.97
N THR A 112 -20.27 8.28 1.32
CA THR A 112 -21.67 7.85 1.08
C THR A 112 -22.34 7.20 2.28
N ALA A 113 -21.60 6.98 3.38
CA ALA A 113 -22.09 6.33 4.58
C ALA A 113 -22.68 7.30 5.63
N VAL A 114 -22.61 8.61 5.36
CA VAL A 114 -23.14 9.67 6.23
C VAL A 114 -24.20 10.47 5.48
N ASP A 115 -25.39 10.59 6.09
CA ASP A 115 -26.54 11.38 5.59
C ASP A 115 -26.42 12.87 5.95
#